data_AF-A0A3D4PCL7-F1
#
_entry.id   AF-A0A3D4PCL7-F1
#
_cell.length_a   1.000
_cell.length_b   1.000
_cell.length_c   1.000
_cell.angle_alpha   90.00
_cell.angle_beta   90.00
_cell.angle_gamma   90.00
#
_symmetry.space_group_name_H-M   'P 1'
#
loop_
_entity.id
_entity.type
_entity.pdbx_description
1 polymer ?
#
loop_
_entity_poly.entity_id
_entity_poly.type
_entity_poly.pdbx_seq_one_letter_code
_entity_poly.pdbx_strand_id
1 'polypeptide(L)'
;VYINGPRSNYDDVDDYNGWSASPPKDRSNSAISNTTGWQRQVSVAWVNKSNPSQISGYETGLKRITVTVKHNGITMAQLVALRSQDFEIDASDR
;
A
#
# COMPACT_ATOMS: atom_id res chain seq x y z
N VAL A 1 -11.51 10.12 3.82
CA VAL A 1 -10.82 11.43 3.83
C VAL A 1 -9.39 11.16 3.39
N TYR A 2 -8.87 11.83 2.35
CA TYR A 2 -7.47 11.61 1.95
C TYR A 2 -6.54 12.24 2.99
N ILE A 3 -5.86 11.41 3.78
CA ILE A 3 -4.91 11.91 4.78
C ILE A 3 -3.59 12.24 4.08
N ASN A 4 -3.44 13.50 3.67
CA ASN A 4 -2.14 14.03 3.22
C ASN A 4 -1.30 14.38 4.47
N GLY A 5 -0.43 13.45 4.88
CA GLY A 5 0.32 13.55 6.14
C GLY A 5 1.27 12.37 6.35
N PRO A 6 1.96 12.28 7.51
CA PRO A 6 2.78 11.13 7.83
C PRO A 6 1.95 9.85 7.84
N ARG A 7 2.54 8.74 7.39
CA ARG A 7 1.89 7.42 7.37
C ARG A 7 1.57 6.90 8.77
N SER A 8 2.01 7.60 9.83
CA SER A 8 1.55 7.38 11.21
C SER A 8 0.05 7.58 11.36
N ASN A 9 -0.55 8.44 10.55
CA ASN A 9 -1.97 8.77 10.61
C ASN A 9 -2.84 7.82 9.80
N TYR A 10 -2.23 6.90 9.05
CA TYR A 10 -2.97 5.96 8.22
C TYR A 10 -3.58 4.89 9.14
N ASP A 11 -4.89 4.74 9.06
CA ASP A 11 -5.69 3.88 9.94
C ASP A 11 -6.01 2.54 9.28
N ASP A 12 -6.11 2.48 7.96
CA ASP A 12 -6.30 1.25 7.20
C ASP A 12 -5.33 1.10 6.03
N VAL A 13 -5.55 0.08 5.19
CA VAL A 13 -4.68 -0.17 4.04
C VAL A 13 -4.99 0.73 2.84
N ASP A 14 -6.22 1.26 2.70
CA ASP A 14 -6.58 2.09 1.54
C ASP A 14 -5.86 3.44 1.53
N ASP A 15 -5.44 3.93 2.70
CA ASP A 15 -4.59 5.11 2.81
C ASP A 15 -3.24 4.98 2.06
N TYR A 16 -2.80 3.76 1.79
CA TYR A 16 -1.59 3.51 1.00
C TYR A 16 -1.84 3.54 -0.52
N ASN A 17 -3.09 3.59 -0.98
CA ASN A 17 -3.37 3.49 -2.41
C ASN A 17 -2.79 4.69 -3.17
N GLY A 18 -1.93 4.40 -4.16
CA GLY A 18 -1.24 5.43 -4.94
C GLY A 18 -0.07 6.09 -4.20
N TRP A 19 0.25 5.67 -2.98
CA TRP A 19 1.37 6.23 -2.23
C TRP A 19 2.71 5.95 -2.94
N SER A 20 3.54 6.98 -3.05
CA SER A 20 4.87 6.89 -3.64
C SER A 20 5.82 7.87 -2.97
N ALA A 21 7.08 7.45 -2.75
CA ALA A 21 8.13 8.32 -2.25
C ALA A 21 9.49 8.01 -2.88
N SER A 22 10.21 9.07 -3.27
CA SER A 22 11.60 9.06 -3.75
C SER A 22 12.32 10.30 -3.19
N PRO A 23 13.36 10.15 -2.34
CA PRO A 23 13.78 8.90 -1.71
C PRO A 23 12.66 8.29 -0.84
N PRO A 24 12.68 6.98 -0.52
CA PRO A 24 11.72 6.37 0.37
C PRO A 24 11.69 7.08 1.73
N LYS A 25 10.50 7.12 2.33
CA LYS A 25 10.27 7.77 3.63
C LYS A 25 9.81 6.77 4.68
N ASP A 26 10.20 7.01 5.93
CA ASP A 26 9.70 6.28 7.09
C ASP A 26 8.23 6.61 7.40
N ARG A 27 7.70 6.11 8.52
CA ARG A 27 6.28 6.29 8.88
C ARG A 27 6.00 7.73 9.34
N SER A 28 7.00 8.45 9.84
CA SER A 28 6.93 9.86 10.23
C SER A 28 7.12 10.85 9.06
N ASN A 29 7.20 10.37 7.81
CA ASN A 29 7.44 11.18 6.60
C ASN A 29 8.89 11.72 6.47
N SER A 30 9.83 11.21 7.26
CA SER A 30 11.25 11.53 7.12
C SER A 30 11.89 10.69 6.04
N ALA A 31 12.76 11.29 5.23
CA ALA A 31 13.51 10.58 4.21
C ALA A 31 14.50 9.59 4.86
N ILE A 32 14.58 8.37 4.32
CA ILE A 32 15.56 7.38 4.76
C ILE A 32 16.91 7.76 4.17
N SER A 33 17.94 7.90 5.02
CA SER A 33 19.28 8.29 4.58
C SER A 33 19.89 7.27 3.61
N ASN A 34 20.81 7.73 2.75
CA ASN A 34 21.54 6.88 1.79
C ASN A 34 20.64 6.10 0.81
N THR A 35 19.46 6.62 0.49
CA THR A 35 18.51 5.98 -0.46
C THR A 35 18.19 6.87 -1.68
N THR A 36 19.08 7.80 -2.03
CA THR A 36 18.98 8.57 -3.28
C THR A 36 18.83 7.62 -4.48
N GLY A 37 17.94 7.95 -5.41
CA GLY A 37 17.64 7.10 -6.58
C GLY A 37 16.69 5.94 -6.30
N TRP A 38 16.44 5.60 -5.03
CA TRP A 38 15.43 4.60 -4.67
C TRP A 38 14.03 5.21 -4.65
N GLN A 39 13.04 4.37 -4.94
CA GLN A 39 11.63 4.71 -4.84
C GLN A 39 10.85 3.52 -4.31
N ARG A 40 9.83 3.78 -3.48
CA ARG A 40 8.78 2.79 -3.17
C ARG A 40 7.44 3.33 -3.64
N GLN A 41 6.68 2.47 -4.31
CA GLN A 41 5.31 2.74 -4.76
C GLN A 41 4.38 1.67 -4.22
N VAL A 42 3.17 2.06 -3.84
CA VAL A 42 2.13 1.15 -3.35
C VAL A 42 0.85 1.38 -4.15
N SER A 43 0.23 0.29 -4.58
CA SER A 43 -1.14 0.29 -5.07
C SER A 43 -1.98 -0.68 -4.26
N VAL A 44 -3.23 -0.31 -4.03
CA VAL A 44 -4.23 -1.12 -3.33
C VAL A 44 -5.48 -1.13 -4.18
N ALA A 45 -6.02 -2.32 -4.44
CA ALA A 45 -7.22 -2.47 -5.25
C ALA A 45 -8.06 -3.63 -4.73
N TRP A 46 -9.38 -3.49 -4.86
CA TRP A 46 -10.30 -4.62 -4.74
C TRP A 46 -10.00 -5.65 -5.83
N VAL A 47 -10.08 -6.94 -5.48
CA VAL A 47 -9.87 -8.04 -6.42
C VAL A 47 -10.93 -9.11 -6.27
N ASN A 48 -11.16 -9.86 -7.33
CA ASN A 48 -12.08 -10.99 -7.28
C ASN A 48 -11.59 -12.05 -6.26
N LYS A 49 -12.46 -12.51 -5.35
CA LYS A 49 -12.11 -13.51 -4.32
C LYS A 49 -11.64 -14.85 -4.89
N SER A 50 -12.23 -15.32 -6.00
CA SER A 50 -11.84 -16.58 -6.66
C SER A 50 -10.69 -16.41 -7.66
N ASN A 51 -10.39 -15.17 -8.07
CA ASN A 51 -9.22 -14.85 -8.87
C ASN A 51 -8.56 -13.53 -8.40
N PRO A 52 -7.67 -13.57 -7.40
CA PRO A 52 -7.05 -12.37 -6.82
C PRO A 52 -6.11 -11.60 -7.76
N SER A 53 -5.92 -12.05 -9.01
CA SER A 53 -5.23 -11.28 -10.04
C SER A 53 -6.15 -10.42 -10.90
N GLN A 54 -7.46 -10.62 -10.80
CA GLN A 54 -8.45 -9.80 -11.47
C GLN A 54 -8.86 -8.64 -10.56
N ILE A 55 -8.53 -7.42 -10.97
CA ILE A 55 -8.98 -6.18 -10.32
C ILE A 55 -10.50 -6.06 -10.44
N SER A 56 -11.14 -5.62 -9.36
CA SER A 56 -12.54 -5.24 -9.28
C SER A 56 -12.68 -3.73 -9.14
N GLY A 57 -13.68 -3.15 -9.82
CA GLY A 57 -14.04 -1.73 -9.66
C GLY A 57 -14.94 -1.45 -8.45
N TYR A 58 -15.35 -2.49 -7.74
CA TYR A 58 -16.21 -2.41 -6.56
C TYR A 58 -15.65 -3.27 -5.42
N GLU A 59 -16.07 -2.95 -4.21
CA GLU A 59 -15.79 -3.68 -2.96
C GLU A 59 -16.06 -5.17 -3.11
N THR A 60 -15.07 -6.00 -2.77
CA THR A 60 -15.18 -7.46 -2.85
C THR A 60 -14.85 -8.15 -1.54
N GLY A 61 -14.51 -7.43 -0.47
CA GLY A 61 -13.99 -7.96 0.78
C GLY A 61 -12.58 -8.53 0.68
N LEU A 62 -11.89 -8.36 -0.45
CA LEU A 62 -10.49 -8.78 -0.64
C LEU A 62 -9.70 -7.71 -1.40
N LYS A 63 -8.71 -7.13 -0.73
CA LYS A 63 -7.76 -6.18 -1.33
C LYS A 63 -6.48 -6.89 -1.75
N ARG A 64 -5.95 -6.54 -2.92
CA ARG A 64 -4.57 -6.84 -3.32
C ARG A 64 -3.71 -5.61 -3.14
N ILE A 65 -2.62 -5.78 -2.42
CA ILE A 65 -1.62 -4.74 -2.14
C ILE A 65 -0.38 -5.08 -2.96
N THR A 66 0.04 -4.16 -3.82
CA THR A 66 1.28 -4.32 -4.60
C THR A 66 2.27 -3.24 -4.18
N VAL A 67 3.40 -3.67 -3.62
CA VAL A 67 4.52 -2.79 -3.27
C VAL A 67 5.61 -2.99 -4.31
N THR A 68 6.00 -1.93 -4.98
CA THR A 68 7.10 -1.95 -5.96
C THR A 68 8.25 -1.10 -5.45
N VAL A 69 9.46 -1.65 -5.47
CA VAL A 69 10.71 -0.95 -5.14
C VAL A 69 11.50 -0.75 -6.42
N LYS A 70 11.93 0.48 -6.68
CA LYS A 70 12.72 0.86 -7.85
C LYS A 70 14.03 1.51 -7.45
N HIS A 71 15.05 1.36 -8.28
CA HIS A 71 16.30 2.13 -8.21
C HIS A 71 16.56 2.74 -9.59
N ASN A 72 16.67 4.07 -9.66
CA ASN A 72 16.82 4.85 -10.90
C ASN A 72 15.78 4.48 -11.97
N GLY A 73 14.52 4.29 -11.54
CA GLY A 73 13.40 3.96 -12.41
C GLY A 73 13.27 2.46 -12.75
N ILE A 74 14.28 1.63 -12.45
CA ILE A 74 14.26 0.19 -12.71
C ILE A 74 13.62 -0.53 -11.53
N THR A 75 12.63 -1.39 -11.79
CA THR A 75 12.04 -2.26 -10.76
C THR A 75 13.06 -3.27 -10.26
N MET A 76 13.39 -3.18 -8.97
CA MET A 76 14.34 -4.08 -8.30
C MET A 76 13.62 -5.22 -7.57
N ALA A 77 12.44 -4.93 -7.02
CA ALA A 77 11.63 -5.91 -6.31
C ALA A 77 10.15 -5.54 -6.37
N GLN A 78 9.30 -6.56 -6.27
CA GLN A 78 7.86 -6.42 -6.09
C GLN A 78 7.37 -7.42 -5.03
N LEU A 79 6.51 -6.95 -4.14
CA LEU A 79 5.78 -7.78 -3.19
C LEU A 79 4.28 -7.62 -3.44
N VAL A 80 3.58 -8.75 -3.48
CA VAL A 80 2.12 -8.80 -3.57
C VAL A 80 1.60 -9.48 -2.31
N ALA A 81 0.63 -8.84 -1.66
CA ALA A 81 -0.08 -9.38 -0.51
C ALA A 81 -1.59 -9.27 -0.72
N LEU A 82 -2.35 -10.17 -0.09
CA LEU A 82 -3.80 -10.14 -0.05
C LEU A 82 -4.26 -9.84 1.38
N ARG A 83 -5.27 -8.98 1.53
CA ARG A 83 -5.90 -8.66 2.81
C ARG A 83 -7.40 -8.78 2.67
N SER A 84 -8.01 -9.69 3.43
CA SER A 84 -9.47 -9.83 3.51
C SER A 84 -10.06 -8.89 4.55
N GLN A 85 -11.30 -8.46 4.35
CA GLN A 85 -12.07 -7.72 5.36
C GLN A 85 -12.28 -8.54 6.63
N ASP A 86 -12.42 -9.86 6.54
CA ASP A 86 -12.58 -10.73 7.73
C ASP A 86 -11.34 -10.76 8.65
N PHE A 87 -10.19 -10.25 8.18
CA PHE A 87 -8.98 -10.07 9.01
C PHE A 87 -9.02 -8.75 9.80
N GLU A 88 -9.93 -7.84 9.44
CA GLU A 88 -10.16 -6.57 10.08
C GLU A 88 -11.18 -6.77 11.20
N ILE A 89 -10.70 -7.15 12.39
CA ILE A 89 -11.51 -6.96 13.60
C ILE A 89 -11.64 -5.45 13.77
N ASP A 90 -12.82 -4.93 13.47
CA ASP A 90 -13.15 -3.53 13.67
C ASP A 90 -12.91 -3.18 15.14
N ALA A 91 -12.41 -1.98 15.41
CA ALA A 91 -12.14 -1.53 16.78
C ALA A 91 -13.43 -1.43 17.62
N SER A 92 -14.59 -1.50 16.97
CA SER A 92 -15.91 -1.60 17.59
C SER A 92 -16.26 -3.01 18.13
N ASP A 93 -15.48 -4.04 17.77
CA ASP A 93 -15.71 -5.44 18.12
C ASP A 93 -14.72 -5.94 19.22
N ARG A 94 -14.19 -5.02 20.03
CA ARG A 94 -13.37 -5.29 21.23
C ARG A 94 -13.97 -4.66 22.49
#